data_AF-A0A2I0QKC3-F1
#
_entry.id   AF-A0A2I0QKC3-F1
#
_cell.length_a   1.000
_cell.length_b   1.000
_cell.length_c   1.000
_cell.angle_alpha   90.00
_cell.angle_beta   90.00
_cell.angle_gamma   90.00
#
_symmetry.space_group_name_H-M   'P 1'
#
loop_
_entity.id
_entity.type
_entity.pdbx_description
1 polymer ?
#
loop_
_entity_poly.entity_id
_entity_poly.type
_entity_poly.pdbx_seq_one_letter_code
_entity_poly.pdbx_strand_id
1 'polypeptide(L)'
;MVSHILIPKHEVITKEEVGELLNKYNVTKDKLPKIYEFDAAITELHTKPGEVIKITRKSPTAGTAFYYRVVISGTIHGKGASERTEEEIAEYADDVGEEEDESSEI
;
A
#
# COMPACT_ATOMS: atom_id res chain seq x y z
N MET A 1 3.75 13.39 11.85
CA MET A 1 2.92 13.44 10.64
C MET A 1 3.15 14.77 9.93
N VAL A 2 3.74 14.77 8.74
CA VAL A 2 3.88 16.01 7.95
C VAL A 2 2.55 16.27 7.26
N SER A 3 1.87 17.36 7.61
CA SER A 3 0.62 17.77 6.97
C SER A 3 0.90 18.25 5.55
N HIS A 4 1.08 17.32 4.62
CA HIS A 4 1.15 17.65 3.21
C HIS A 4 -0.26 17.91 2.69
N ILE A 5 -0.41 19.00 1.93
CA ILE A 5 -1.69 19.46 1.36
C ILE A 5 -2.43 18.36 0.58
N LEU A 6 -1.70 17.35 0.09
CA LEU A 6 -2.19 16.28 -0.78
C LEU A 6 -2.63 15.00 -0.06
N ILE A 7 -2.41 14.87 1.26
CA ILE A 7 -2.78 13.64 1.99
C ILE A 7 -4.24 13.75 2.44
N PRO A 8 -5.14 12.89 1.95
CA PRO A 8 -6.53 12.88 2.40
C PRO A 8 -6.66 12.36 3.83
N LYS A 9 -7.79 12.64 4.47
CA LYS A 9 -8.06 12.14 5.82
C LYS A 9 -8.49 10.67 5.75
N HIS A 10 -7.88 9.83 6.56
CA HIS A 10 -8.18 8.39 6.68
C HIS A 10 -8.77 8.13 8.06
N GLU A 11 -9.94 7.48 8.11
CA GLU A 11 -10.66 7.18 9.34
C GLU A 11 -11.19 5.75 9.29
N VAL A 12 -11.08 5.00 10.40
CA VAL A 12 -11.67 3.66 10.54
C VAL A 12 -13.15 3.82 10.85
N ILE A 13 -14.01 3.12 10.11
CA ILE A 13 -15.46 3.15 10.36
C ILE A 13 -15.92 1.92 11.13
N THR A 14 -17.01 2.08 11.88
CA THR A 14 -17.57 1.02 12.72
C THR A 14 -18.29 -0.05 11.90
N LYS A 15 -18.50 -1.23 12.49
CA LYS A 15 -19.22 -2.34 11.81
C LYS A 15 -20.65 -1.98 11.43
N GLU A 16 -21.31 -1.11 12.20
CA GLU A 16 -22.66 -0.63 11.95
C GLU A 16 -22.71 0.24 10.69
N GLU A 17 -21.83 1.26 10.62
CA GLU A 17 -21.69 2.12 9.45
C GLU A 17 -21.30 1.34 8.18
N VAL A 18 -20.46 0.31 8.33
CA VAL A 18 -20.12 -0.60 7.23
C VAL A 18 -21.37 -1.34 6.74
N GLY A 19 -22.23 -1.81 7.64
CA GLY A 19 -23.49 -2.46 7.27
C GLY A 19 -24.41 -1.54 6.49
N GLU A 20 -24.60 -0.31 6.97
CA GLU A 20 -25.39 0.71 6.28
C GLU A 20 -24.83 1.03 4.88
N LEU A 21 -23.51 1.14 4.77
CA LEU A 21 -22.82 1.42 3.52
C LEU A 21 -23.02 0.31 2.49
N LEU A 22 -22.81 -0.94 2.91
CA LEU A 22 -22.96 -2.10 2.02
C LEU A 22 -24.40 -2.21 1.52
N ASN A 23 -25.38 -1.93 2.38
CA ASN A 23 -26.80 -1.87 2.02
C ASN A 23 -27.09 -0.71 1.06
N LYS A 24 -26.57 0.50 1.32
CA LYS A 24 -26.78 1.70 0.51
C LYS A 24 -26.27 1.54 -0.92
N TYR A 25 -25.11 0.93 -1.09
CA TYR A 25 -24.51 0.71 -2.41
C TYR A 25 -24.84 -0.67 -2.99
N ASN A 26 -25.53 -1.52 -2.25
CA ASN A 26 -25.86 -2.90 -2.60
C ASN A 26 -24.63 -3.71 -3.09
N VAL A 27 -23.51 -3.58 -2.37
CA VAL A 27 -22.23 -4.25 -2.69
C VAL A 27 -21.78 -5.14 -1.54
N THR A 28 -20.98 -6.16 -1.88
CA THR A 28 -20.29 -7.00 -0.89
C THR A 28 -18.93 -6.38 -0.53
N LYS A 29 -18.40 -6.73 0.66
CA LYS A 29 -17.09 -6.24 1.12
C LYS A 29 -15.96 -6.56 0.14
N ASP A 30 -16.03 -7.69 -0.54
CA ASP A 30 -15.02 -8.12 -1.52
C ASP A 30 -14.94 -7.24 -2.77
N LYS A 31 -16.02 -6.51 -3.08
CA LYS A 31 -16.09 -5.58 -4.19
C LYS A 31 -15.54 -4.19 -3.84
N LEU A 32 -15.26 -3.93 -2.57
CA LEU A 32 -14.60 -2.70 -2.18
C LEU A 32 -13.13 -2.72 -2.62
N PRO A 33 -12.56 -1.59 -3.05
CA PRO A 33 -11.14 -1.49 -3.31
C PRO A 33 -10.33 -1.91 -2.08
N LYS A 34 -9.25 -2.65 -2.30
CA LYS A 34 -8.44 -3.24 -1.23
C LYS A 34 -7.27 -2.33 -0.89
N ILE A 35 -6.83 -2.36 0.37
CA ILE A 35 -5.61 -1.71 0.86
C ILE A 35 -4.87 -2.67 1.78
N TYR A 36 -3.54 -2.69 1.69
CA TYR A 36 -2.74 -3.57 2.53
C TYR A 36 -2.56 -2.99 3.92
N GLU A 37 -2.50 -3.85 4.94
CA GLU A 37 -2.23 -3.45 6.33
C GLU A 37 -0.92 -2.67 6.52
N PHE A 38 0.06 -2.90 5.64
CA PHE A 38 1.36 -2.22 5.63
C PHE A 38 1.42 -0.97 4.74
N ASP A 39 0.28 -0.45 4.27
CA ASP A 39 0.24 0.82 3.55
C ASP A 39 0.58 1.99 4.49
N ALA A 40 1.52 2.84 4.08
CA ALA A 40 2.00 3.97 4.88
C ALA A 40 0.89 4.94 5.29
N ALA A 41 -0.18 5.05 4.49
CA ALA A 41 -1.31 5.93 4.79
C ALA A 41 -2.17 5.45 5.96
N ILE A 42 -2.10 4.17 6.32
CA ILE A 42 -2.94 3.54 7.36
C ILE A 42 -2.14 2.94 8.51
N THR A 43 -0.81 2.90 8.39
CA THR A 43 0.10 2.35 9.40
C THR A 43 -0.10 3.02 10.77
N GLU A 44 -0.36 4.33 10.80
CA GLU A 44 -0.62 5.09 12.03
C GLU A 44 -2.00 4.81 12.67
N LEU A 45 -2.95 4.22 11.93
CA LEU A 45 -4.32 3.96 12.37
C LEU A 45 -4.50 2.59 13.04
N HIS A 46 -3.46 1.75 13.10
CA HIS A 46 -3.47 0.42 13.74
C HIS A 46 -4.67 -0.46 13.34
N THR A 47 -5.05 -0.43 12.06
CA THR A 47 -6.21 -1.15 11.53
C THR A 47 -5.96 -2.65 11.40
N LYS A 48 -7.03 -3.45 11.53
CA LYS A 48 -6.96 -4.91 11.36
C LYS A 48 -7.45 -5.34 9.97
N PRO A 49 -6.94 -6.48 9.44
CA PRO A 49 -7.49 -7.08 8.23
C PRO A 49 -9.01 -7.32 8.36
N GLY A 50 -9.76 -6.92 7.33
CA GLY A 50 -11.22 -7.00 7.28
C GLY A 50 -11.97 -5.73 7.73
N GLU A 51 -11.26 -4.74 8.28
CA GLU A 51 -11.83 -3.42 8.56
C GLU A 51 -11.96 -2.58 7.29
N VAL A 52 -12.83 -1.57 7.35
CA VAL A 52 -13.06 -0.65 6.25
C VAL A 52 -12.61 0.74 6.66
N ILE A 53 -11.85 1.38 5.77
CA ILE A 53 -11.31 2.71 5.95
C ILE A 53 -12.08 3.68 5.06
N LYS A 54 -12.54 4.77 5.65
CA LYS A 54 -13.14 5.90 4.97
C LYS A 54 -12.07 6.94 4.68
N ILE A 55 -11.98 7.33 3.41
CA ILE A 55 -11.05 8.32 2.90
C ILE A 55 -11.85 9.54 2.50
N THR A 56 -11.61 10.65 3.19
CA THR A 56 -12.26 11.94 2.91
C THR A 56 -11.27 12.86 2.22
N ARG A 57 -11.54 13.20 0.96
CA ARG A 57 -10.70 14.11 0.17
C ARG A 57 -11.48 15.31 -0.35
N LYS A 58 -10.81 16.45 -0.47
CA LYS A 58 -11.36 17.61 -1.18
C LYS A 58 -11.30 17.33 -2.68
N SER A 59 -12.43 17.50 -3.35
CA SER A 59 -12.56 17.36 -4.81
C SER A 59 -12.88 18.73 -5.41
N PRO A 60 -12.19 19.16 -6.48
CA PRO A 60 -12.49 20.44 -7.13
C PRO A 60 -13.88 20.46 -7.78
N THR A 61 -14.41 19.30 -8.18
CA THR A 61 -15.72 19.18 -8.86
C THR A 61 -16.88 18.92 -7.91
N ALA A 62 -16.64 18.18 -6.83
CA ALA A 62 -17.69 17.70 -5.90
C ALA A 62 -17.58 18.30 -4.49
N GLY A 63 -16.61 19.18 -4.25
CA GLY A 63 -16.29 19.73 -2.93
C GLY A 63 -15.59 18.70 -2.04
N THR A 64 -16.33 17.67 -1.61
CA THR A 64 -15.83 16.59 -0.76
C THR A 64 -16.24 15.24 -1.33
N ALA A 65 -15.27 14.34 -1.52
CA ALA A 65 -15.49 12.99 -1.99
C ALA A 65 -15.14 11.97 -0.89
N PHE A 66 -16.00 10.95 -0.74
CA PHE A 66 -15.83 9.85 0.20
C PHE A 66 -15.46 8.58 -0.57
N TYR A 67 -14.39 7.92 -0.14
CA TYR A 67 -13.95 6.63 -0.67
C TYR A 67 -13.87 5.62 0.47
N TYR A 68 -14.11 4.36 0.15
CA TYR A 68 -14.10 3.27 1.12
C TYR A 68 -13.20 2.15 0.63
N ARG A 69 -12.28 1.70 1.47
CA ARG A 69 -11.35 0.62 1.15
C ARG A 69 -11.35 -0.44 2.24
N VAL A 70 -11.25 -1.71 1.86
CA VAL A 70 -11.14 -2.84 2.79
C VAL A 70 -9.69 -3.20 3.04
N VAL A 71 -9.31 -3.34 4.31
CA VAL A 71 -7.96 -3.75 4.71
C VAL A 71 -7.79 -5.24 4.46
N ILE A 72 -6.73 -5.61 3.76
CA ILE A 72 -6.33 -6.99 3.54
C ILE A 72 -4.95 -7.23 4.13
N SER A 73 -4.75 -8.43 4.67
CA SER A 73 -3.41 -8.91 4.94
C SER A 73 -2.74 -9.21 3.60
N GLY A 74 -1.52 -8.72 3.45
CA GLY A 74 -0.70 -9.06 2.29
C GLY A 74 0.54 -9.80 2.78
N THR A 75 0.91 -10.84 2.06
CA THR A 75 2.29 -11.30 2.06
C THR A 75 3.01 -10.49 0.99
N ILE A 76 4.14 -9.87 1.34
CA ILE A 76 5.01 -9.18 0.38
C ILE A 76 5.49 -10.23 -0.62
N HIS A 77 4.78 -10.42 -1.74
CA HIS A 77 5.20 -11.30 -2.83
C HIS A 77 6.20 -10.58 -3.74
N GLY A 78 7.25 -10.06 -3.13
CA GLY A 78 8.57 -10.01 -3.74
C GLY A 78 9.43 -10.89 -2.86
N LYS A 79 10.08 -11.90 -3.45
CA LYS A 79 11.31 -12.48 -2.88
C LYS A 79 12.17 -11.30 -2.41
N GLY A 80 12.13 -11.02 -1.10
CA GLY A 80 13.12 -10.16 -0.48
C GLY A 80 14.45 -10.85 -0.60
N ALA A 81 15.54 -10.09 -0.70
CA ALA A 81 16.89 -10.53 -1.00
C ALA A 81 17.52 -11.57 -0.04
N SER A 82 16.75 -12.26 0.80
CA SER A 82 17.20 -13.28 1.76
C SER A 82 17.02 -14.73 1.29
N GLU A 83 16.42 -14.96 0.12
CA GLU A 83 16.30 -16.31 -0.49
C GLU A 83 16.63 -16.27 -1.99
N ARG A 84 17.81 -15.72 -2.33
CA ARG A 84 18.52 -16.21 -3.51
C ARG A 84 19.25 -17.47 -3.07
N THR A 85 19.09 -18.57 -3.79
CA THR A 85 19.99 -19.72 -3.59
C THR A 85 21.42 -19.25 -3.86
N GLU A 86 22.40 -19.82 -3.16
CA GLU A 86 23.82 -19.46 -3.35
C GLU A 86 24.25 -19.53 -4.83
N GLU A 87 23.59 -20.41 -5.61
CA GLU A 87 23.74 -20.57 -7.05
C GLU A 87 23.33 -19.33 -7.86
N GLU A 88 22.20 -18.67 -7.55
CA GLU A 88 21.75 -17.44 -8.23
C GLU A 88 22.66 -16.24 -7.88
N ILE A 89 23.35 -16.29 -6.73
CA ILE A 89 24.32 -15.27 -6.32
C ILE A 89 25.65 -15.47 -7.04
N ALA A 90 26.08 -16.73 -7.23
CA ALA A 90 27.30 -17.07 -7.98
C ALA A 90 27.18 -16.71 -9.46
N GLU A 91 26.05 -17.01 -10.11
CA GLU A 91 25.81 -16.66 -11.51
C GLU A 91 25.89 -15.14 -11.76
N TYR A 92 25.39 -14.34 -10.81
CA TYR A 92 25.49 -12.88 -10.89
C TYR A 92 26.91 -12.36 -10.58
N ALA A 93 27.67 -13.04 -9.74
CA ALA A 93 29.06 -12.65 -9.43
C ALA A 93 30.01 -12.94 -10.60
N ASP A 94 29.76 -14.00 -11.37
CA ASP A 94 30.54 -14.34 -12.56
C ASP A 94 30.25 -13.39 -13.75
N ASP A 95 29.04 -12.83 -13.86
CA ASP A 95 28.66 -11.86 -14.90
C ASP A 95 29.16 -10.43 -14.60
N VAL A 96 29.41 -10.10 -13.33
CA VAL A 96 30.11 -8.86 -12.92
C VAL A 96 31.63 -9.10 -12.90
N GLY A 97 32.12 -9.80 -13.93
CA GLY A 97 33.55 -9.91 -14.22
C GLY A 97 34.11 -8.55 -14.62
N GLU A 98 34.94 -8.00 -13.73
CA GLU A 98 35.94 -6.95 -13.92
C GLU A 98 35.79 -6.06 -15.18
N GLU A 99 35.08 -4.94 -15.06
CA GLU A 99 35.52 -3.72 -15.76
C GLU A 99 36.52 -2.99 -14.86
N GLU A 100 37.76 -3.48 -14.83
CA GLU A 100 38.89 -2.57 -14.67
C GLU A 100 39.15 -1.95 -16.04
N ASP A 101 39.01 -0.62 -16.17
CA ASP A 101 39.99 0.18 -16.89
C ASP A 101 39.74 1.69 -16.71
N GLU A 102 40.65 2.29 -15.94
CA GLU A 102 41.39 3.52 -16.23
C GLU A 102 40.65 4.71 -16.86
N SER A 103 40.50 5.78 -16.08
CA SER A 103 41.12 7.06 -16.48
C SER A 103 41.31 7.98 -15.29
N SER A 104 42.58 8.03 -14.91
CA SER A 104 43.26 9.11 -14.20
C SER A 104 42.88 10.51 -14.69
N GLU A 105 42.84 11.42 -13.72
CA GLU A 105 43.25 12.84 -13.79
C GLU A 105 43.15 13.57 -15.13
N ILE A 106 42.22 14.53 -15.20
CA ILE A 106 42.46 15.85 -15.80
C ILE A 106 41.87 16.93 -14.89
#